data_AF-A0A7U7JUV8-F1
#
_entry.id   AF-A0A7U7JUV8-F1
#
_cell.length_a   1.000
_cell.length_b   1.000
_cell.length_c   1.000
_cell.angle_alpha   90.00
_cell.angle_beta   90.00
_cell.angle_gamma   90.00
#
_symmetry.space_group_name_H-M   'P 1'
#
loop_
_entity.id
_entity.type
_entity.pdbx_description
1 polymer ?
#
loop_
_entity_poly.entity_id
_entity_poly.type
_entity_poly.pdbx_seq_one_letter_code
_entity_poly.pdbx_strand_id
1 'polypeptide(L)'
;MLKVIKKAKAFTLIEMLLVLLIISLLLILIIPNIAKQTAHIQSTGCNAQVKMVNSQIEAYALKHNRNPSSIDELVADGFIKEAQKTCKSGETISISNGEAIAN
;
A
#
# COMPACT_ATOMS: atom_id res chain seq x y z
N MET A 1 -36.64 -14.64 -55.41
CA MET A 1 -35.23 -14.86 -55.03
C MET A 1 -35.19 -15.01 -53.50
N LEU A 2 -35.14 -16.24 -52.98
CA LEU A 2 -35.27 -16.51 -51.55
C LEU A 2 -33.91 -16.28 -50.86
N LYS A 3 -33.81 -15.22 -50.05
CA LYS A 3 -32.55 -14.86 -49.36
C LYS A 3 -32.41 -15.76 -48.13
N VAL A 4 -31.54 -16.76 -48.21
CA VAL A 4 -31.25 -17.70 -47.12
C VAL A 4 -30.45 -16.97 -46.03
N ILE A 5 -31.08 -16.71 -44.88
CA ILE A 5 -30.41 -16.17 -43.70
C ILE A 5 -29.57 -17.29 -43.09
N LYS A 6 -28.24 -17.21 -43.21
CA LYS A 6 -27.33 -18.12 -42.51
C LYS A 6 -27.48 -17.91 -41.00
N LYS A 7 -27.86 -18.96 -40.26
CA LYS A 7 -27.80 -18.94 -38.79
C LYS A 7 -26.34 -18.84 -38.35
N ALA A 8 -25.94 -17.69 -37.83
CA ALA A 8 -24.67 -17.57 -37.11
C ALA A 8 -24.80 -18.34 -35.79
N LYS A 9 -23.81 -19.18 -35.45
CA LYS A 9 -23.73 -19.77 -34.11
C LYS A 9 -23.43 -18.64 -33.13
N ALA A 10 -24.42 -18.26 -32.33
CA ALA A 10 -24.25 -17.30 -31.24
C ALA A 10 -23.92 -18.05 -29.94
N PHE A 11 -23.14 -17.39 -29.08
CA PHE A 11 -22.85 -17.87 -27.72
C PHE A 11 -24.17 -18.08 -26.96
N THR A 12 -24.30 -19.22 -26.28
CA THR A 12 -25.50 -19.57 -25.54
C THR A 12 -25.51 -18.91 -24.16
N LEU A 13 -26.71 -18.73 -23.59
CA LEU A 13 -26.83 -18.29 -22.20
C LEU A 13 -26.17 -19.27 -21.22
N ILE A 14 -26.23 -20.58 -21.52
CA ILE A 14 -25.59 -21.62 -20.70
C ILE A 14 -24.07 -21.46 -20.69
N GLU A 15 -23.45 -21.16 -21.85
CA GLU A 15 -22.00 -20.90 -21.89
C GLU A 15 -21.64 -19.66 -21.06
N MET A 16 -22.44 -18.60 -21.10
CA MET A 16 -22.19 -17.41 -20.28
C MET A 16 -22.32 -17.71 -18.78
N LEU A 17 -23.27 -18.56 -18.38
CA LEU A 17 -23.42 -19.00 -16.99
C LEU A 17 -22.21 -19.81 -16.50
N LEU A 18 -21.70 -20.73 -17.31
CA LEU A 18 -20.51 -21.51 -16.96
C LEU A 18 -19.25 -20.62 -16.86
N VAL A 19 -19.11 -19.62 -17.74
CA VAL A 19 -18.00 -18.66 -17.67
C VAL A 19 -18.06 -17.83 -16.39
N LEU A 20 -19.22 -17.27 -16.04
CA LEU A 20 -19.38 -16.49 -14.81
C LEU A 20 -19.13 -17.34 -13.56
N LEU A 21 -19.57 -18.61 -13.57
CA LEU A 21 -19.28 -19.57 -12.51
C LEU A 21 -17.77 -19.74 -12.31
N ILE A 22 -17.01 -20.03 -13.38
CA ILE A 22 -15.56 -20.20 -13.29
C ILE A 22 -14.89 -18.91 -12.83
N ILE A 23 -15.26 -17.75 -13.38
CA ILE A 23 -14.70 -16.44 -12.98
C ILE A 23 -14.94 -16.19 -11.48
N SER A 24 -16.15 -16.48 -10.98
CA SER A 24 -16.46 -16.29 -9.56
C SER A 24 -15.56 -17.13 -8.63
N LEU A 25 -15.30 -18.39 -8.99
CA LEU A 25 -14.40 -19.26 -8.24
C LEU A 25 -12.96 -18.72 -8.24
N LEU A 26 -12.49 -18.22 -9.39
CA LEU A 26 -11.17 -17.60 -9.51
C LEU A 26 -11.07 -16.34 -8.65
N LEU A 27 -12.10 -15.47 -8.67
CA LEU A 27 -12.11 -14.24 -7.87
C LEU A 27 -12.04 -14.52 -6.37
N ILE A 28 -12.74 -15.56 -5.88
CA ILE A 28 -12.69 -15.97 -4.46
C ILE A 28 -11.26 -16.34 -4.03
N LEU A 29 -10.47 -16.96 -4.91
CA LEU A 29 -9.07 -17.31 -4.61
C LEU A 29 -8.13 -16.11 -4.74
N ILE A 30 -8.36 -15.24 -5.71
CA ILE A 30 -7.47 -14.11 -6.03
C ILE A 30 -7.60 -12.96 -5.03
N ILE A 31 -8.83 -12.57 -4.68
CA ILE A 31 -9.11 -11.43 -3.77
C ILE A 31 -8.37 -11.54 -2.42
N PRO A 32 -8.45 -12.66 -1.66
CA PRO A 32 -7.77 -12.75 -0.38
C PRO A 32 -6.24 -12.70 -0.53
N ASN A 33 -5.71 -13.19 -1.65
CA ASN A 33 -4.28 -13.15 -1.92
C ASN A 33 -3.79 -11.71 -2.19
N ILE A 34 -4.54 -10.94 -2.98
CA ILE A 34 -4.23 -9.52 -3.25
C ILE A 34 -4.31 -8.69 -1.96
N ALA A 35 -5.34 -8.90 -1.14
CA ALA A 35 -5.50 -8.19 0.13
C ALA A 35 -4.31 -8.44 1.07
N LYS A 36 -3.87 -9.71 1.20
CA LYS A 36 -2.68 -10.07 2.00
C LYS A 36 -1.40 -9.44 1.46
N GLN A 37 -1.18 -9.46 0.15
CA GLN A 37 -0.02 -8.81 -0.46
C GLN A 37 -0.02 -7.31 -0.23
N THR A 38 -1.18 -6.66 -0.35
CA THR A 38 -1.32 -5.23 -0.11
C THR A 38 -0.96 -4.86 1.33
N ALA A 39 -1.49 -5.61 2.31
CA ALA A 39 -1.16 -5.40 3.72
C ALA A 39 0.34 -5.61 4.00
N HIS A 40 0.95 -6.65 3.41
CA HIS A 40 2.38 -6.90 3.53
C HIS A 40 3.22 -5.74 2.96
N ILE A 41 2.88 -5.25 1.76
CA ILE A 41 3.55 -4.11 1.13
C ILE A 41 3.43 -2.85 1.99
N GLN A 42 2.27 -2.61 2.60
CA GLN A 42 2.09 -1.46 3.50
C GLN A 42 3.00 -1.56 4.74
N SER A 43 3.10 -2.74 5.37
CA SER A 43 3.99 -2.98 6.51
C SER A 43 5.47 -2.85 6.13
N THR A 44 5.89 -3.47 5.03
CA THR A 44 7.28 -3.33 4.54
C THR A 44 7.60 -1.89 4.17
N GLY A 45 6.65 -1.17 3.56
CA GLY A 45 6.76 0.25 3.28
C GLY A 45 6.91 1.09 4.55
N CYS A 46 6.17 0.78 5.60
CA CYS A 46 6.29 1.45 6.90
C CYS A 46 7.68 1.23 7.52
N ASN A 47 8.18 -0.01 7.49
CA ASN A 47 9.55 -0.31 7.95
C ASN A 47 10.62 0.48 7.19
N ALA A 48 10.47 0.63 5.88
CA ALA A 48 11.38 1.45 5.08
C ALA A 48 11.26 2.94 5.42
N GLN A 49 10.04 3.43 5.66
CA GLN A 49 9.79 4.80 6.08
C GLN A 49 10.42 5.10 7.44
N VAL A 50 10.30 4.20 8.42
CA VAL A 50 10.97 4.31 9.72
C VAL A 50 12.48 4.43 9.56
N LYS A 51 13.10 3.59 8.72
CA LYS A 51 14.54 3.67 8.42
C LYS A 51 14.93 5.01 7.78
N MET A 52 14.12 5.49 6.85
CA MET A 52 14.34 6.81 6.24
C MET A 52 14.25 7.93 7.29
N VAL A 53 13.26 7.88 8.21
CA VAL A 53 13.14 8.84 9.31
C VAL A 53 14.34 8.76 10.25
N ASN A 54 14.87 7.57 10.55
CA ASN A 54 16.12 7.42 11.31
C ASN A 54 17.30 8.14 10.65
N SER A 55 17.47 8.01 9.34
CA SER A 55 18.50 8.78 8.62
C SER A 55 18.28 10.29 8.71
N GLN A 56 17.03 10.75 8.79
CA GLN A 56 16.71 12.16 9.01
C GLN A 56 16.98 12.61 10.45
N ILE A 57 16.78 11.74 11.43
CA ILE A 57 17.18 11.97 12.83
C ILE A 57 18.69 12.16 12.92
N GLU A 58 19.47 11.31 12.25
CA GLU A 58 20.93 11.45 12.20
C GLU A 58 21.34 12.77 11.54
N ALA A 59 20.71 13.14 10.42
CA ALA A 59 20.96 14.41 9.75
C ALA A 59 20.61 15.63 10.62
N TYR A 60 19.52 15.55 11.39
CA TYR A 60 19.16 16.55 12.40
C TYR A 60 20.24 16.65 13.48
N ALA A 61 20.70 15.51 13.99
CA ALA A 61 21.73 15.46 15.02
C ALA A 61 23.05 16.08 14.56
N LEU A 62 23.45 15.87 13.29
CA LEU A 62 24.62 16.52 12.71
C LEU A 62 24.48 18.05 12.61
N LYS A 63 23.29 18.55 12.33
CA LYS A 63 23.03 20.00 12.19
C LYS A 63 22.91 20.70 13.55
N HIS A 64 22.29 20.06 14.53
CA HIS A 64 21.93 20.69 15.82
C HIS A 64 22.78 20.20 17.00
N ASN A 65 23.71 19.27 16.80
CA ASN A 65 24.51 18.60 17.84
C ASN A 65 23.66 17.96 18.95
N ARG A 66 22.42 17.58 18.64
CA ARG A 66 21.50 16.87 19.53
C ARG A 66 20.46 16.09 18.74
N ASN A 67 19.93 15.02 19.31
CA ASN A 67 18.78 14.34 18.72
C ASN A 67 17.52 15.22 18.82
N PRO A 68 16.58 15.10 17.86
CA PRO A 68 15.28 15.74 17.95
C PRO A 68 14.48 15.14 19.11
N SER A 69 13.77 15.98 19.88
CA SER A 69 12.93 15.50 20.99
C SER A 69 11.55 15.03 20.55
N SER A 70 11.13 15.41 19.34
CA SER A 70 9.85 15.03 18.75
C SER A 70 9.98 14.92 17.22
N ILE A 71 9.05 14.19 16.61
CA ILE A 71 8.97 14.12 15.15
C ILE A 71 8.59 15.47 14.52
N ASP A 72 7.94 16.36 15.28
CA ASP A 72 7.58 17.71 14.85
C ASP A 72 8.81 18.59 14.58
N GLU A 73 9.90 18.41 15.33
CA GLU A 73 11.15 19.13 15.07
C GLU A 73 11.74 18.78 13.69
N LEU A 74 11.61 17.52 13.28
CA LEU A 74 12.04 17.09 11.95
C LEU A 74 11.18 17.72 10.85
N VAL A 75 9.89 17.95 11.10
CA VAL A 75 9.02 18.62 10.12
C VAL A 75 9.30 20.12 10.07
N ALA A 76 9.41 20.76 11.23
CA ALA A 76 9.66 22.20 11.36
C ALA A 76 10.95 22.61 10.65
N ASP A 77 12.00 21.80 10.78
CA ASP A 77 13.29 22.04 10.13
C ASP A 77 13.37 21.48 8.69
N GLY A 78 12.29 20.86 8.20
CA GLY A 78 12.15 20.42 6.81
C GLY A 78 12.88 19.12 6.46
N PHE A 79 13.31 18.34 7.46
CA PHE A 79 13.91 17.02 7.24
C PHE A 79 12.89 15.97 6.77
N ILE A 80 11.62 16.12 7.18
CA ILE A 80 10.50 15.32 6.71
C ILE A 80 9.27 16.20 6.44
N LYS A 81 8.28 15.67 5.72
CA LYS A 81 6.98 16.30 5.48
C LYS A 81 5.94 15.81 6.50
N GLU A 82 4.90 16.60 6.75
CA GLU A 82 3.78 16.20 7.64
C GLU A 82 3.18 14.83 7.28
N ALA A 83 3.00 14.55 5.98
CA ALA A 83 2.49 13.26 5.51
C ALA A 83 3.39 12.06 5.84
N GLN A 84 4.66 12.29 6.19
CA GLN A 84 5.62 11.24 6.53
C GLN A 84 5.59 10.87 8.02
N LYS A 85 4.77 11.52 8.84
CA LYS A 85 4.52 11.14 10.25
C LYS A 85 3.64 9.90 10.38
N THR A 86 2.96 9.50 9.31
CA THR A 86 2.05 8.36 9.30
C THR A 86 2.41 7.41 8.19
N CYS A 87 2.37 6.11 8.49
CA CYS A 87 2.50 5.05 7.51
C CYS A 87 1.17 4.82 6.78
N LYS A 88 1.25 4.28 5.56
CA LYS A 88 0.06 3.86 4.81
C LYS A 88 -0.71 2.70 5.46
N SER A 89 -0.08 1.96 6.36
CA SER A 89 -0.70 0.96 7.22
C SER A 89 -1.62 1.57 8.30
N GLY A 90 -1.51 2.88 8.56
CA GLY A 90 -2.23 3.59 9.63
C GLY A 90 -1.40 3.85 10.88
N GLU A 91 -0.20 3.27 10.98
CA GLU A 91 0.72 3.48 12.11
C GLU A 91 1.29 4.91 12.11
N THR A 92 1.46 5.49 13.30
CA THR A 92 2.08 6.80 13.51
C THR A 92 3.54 6.64 13.88
N ILE A 93 4.41 7.44 13.28
CA ILE A 93 5.84 7.44 13.58
C ILE A 93 6.10 8.44 14.71
N SER A 94 6.71 7.97 15.78
CA SER A 94 7.14 8.75 16.93
C SER A 94 8.64 8.57 17.15
N ILE A 95 9.24 9.43 17.97
CA ILE A 95 10.66 9.29 18.35
C ILE A 95 10.72 8.80 19.79
N SER A 96 11.41 7.68 20.01
CA SER A 96 11.67 7.12 21.33
C SER A 96 13.14 6.73 21.44
N ASN A 97 13.81 7.20 22.50
CA ASN A 97 15.25 6.99 22.73
C ASN A 97 16.17 7.40 21.55
N GLY A 98 15.73 8.38 20.73
CA GLY A 98 16.49 8.85 19.57
C GLY A 98 16.30 8.01 18.30
N GLU A 99 15.38 7.04 18.30
CA GLU A 99 15.02 6.26 17.13
C GLU A 99 13.54 6.47 16.78
N ALA A 100 13.22 6.38 15.50
CA ALA A 100 11.86 6.38 14.99
C ALA A 100 11.20 5.02 15.25
N ILE A 101 10.00 5.04 15.81
CA ILE A 101 9.17 3.87 16.08
C ILE A 101 7.77 4.12 15.49
N ALA A 102 7.26 3.14 14.74
CA ALA A 102 5.88 3.11 14.28
C ALA A 102 4.99 2.48 15.36
N ASN A 103 3.89 3.15 15.72
CA ASN A 103 2.88 2.71 16.71
C ASN A 103 1.47 2.73 16.12
#